data_AF-A0A285GHY8-F1
#
_entry.id   AF-A0A285GHY8-F1
#
_cell.length_a   1.000
_cell.length_b   1.000
_cell.length_c   1.000
_cell.angle_alpha   90.00
_cell.angle_beta   90.00
_cell.angle_gamma   90.00
#
_symmetry.space_group_name_H-M   'P 1'
#
loop_
_entity.id
_entity.type
_entity.pdbx_description
1 polymer ?
#
loop_
_entity_poly.entity_id
_entity_poly.type
_entity_poly.pdbx_seq_one_letter_code
_entity_poly.pdbx_strand_id
1 'polypeptide(L)' 'EIPQGIVPAGSVFGATVCDNSKYDYSLVGCTVAPGFEFEDFTLHKKDELLERFAQHRELIESLTRE' A
#
# COMPACT_ATOMS: atom_id res chain seq x y z
N GLU A 1 1.20 3.30 -18.15
CA GLU A 1 1.67 4.18 -17.06
C GLU A 1 0.69 5.34 -16.89
N ILE A 2 0.50 5.81 -15.67
CA ILE A 2 -0.30 7.02 -15.37
C ILE A 2 0.59 7.93 -14.53
N PRO A 3 0.98 9.13 -15.02
CA PRO A 3 1.92 10.00 -14.29
C PRO A 3 1.40 10.51 -12.94
N GLN A 4 0.08 10.53 -12.75
CA GLN A 4 -0.58 10.95 -11.52
C GLN A 4 -1.80 10.06 -11.25
N GLY A 5 -1.88 9.48 -10.06
CA GLY A 5 -2.99 8.65 -9.62
C GLY A 5 -3.60 9.15 -8.31
N ILE A 6 -4.82 8.70 -8.02
CA ILE A 6 -5.51 8.94 -6.75
C ILE A 6 -5.83 7.59 -6.12
N VAL A 7 -5.43 7.42 -4.87
CA VAL A 7 -5.92 6.32 -4.02
C VAL A 7 -7.09 6.88 -3.19
N PRO A 8 -8.33 6.37 -3.38
CA PRO A 8 -9.48 6.87 -2.63
C PRO A 8 -9.34 6.63 -1.12
N ALA A 9 -9.88 7.55 -0.31
CA ALA A 9 -9.95 7.40 1.13
C ALA A 9 -10.66 6.09 1.52
N GLY A 10 -10.16 5.42 2.57
CA GLY A 10 -10.66 4.12 3.04
C GLY A 10 -10.11 2.90 2.28
N SER A 11 -9.29 3.10 1.25
CA SER A 11 -8.61 2.00 0.56
C SER A 11 -7.44 1.48 1.40
N VAL A 12 -7.31 0.15 1.50
CA VAL A 12 -6.06 -0.49 1.94
C VAL A 12 -5.12 -0.53 0.74
N PHE A 13 -3.95 0.09 0.84
CA PHE A 13 -3.00 0.15 -0.28
C PHE A 13 -1.56 -0.08 0.18
N GLY A 14 -0.76 -0.57 -0.76
CA GLY A 14 0.69 -0.70 -0.66
C GLY A 14 1.29 -0.55 -2.06
N ALA A 15 2.60 -0.32 -2.15
CA ALA A 15 3.29 -0.12 -3.42
C ALA A 15 4.60 -0.90 -3.45
N THR A 16 4.93 -1.45 -4.63
CA THR A 16 6.22 -2.04 -4.95
C THR A 16 6.63 -1.60 -6.36
N VAL A 17 7.93 -1.64 -6.65
CA VAL A 17 8.44 -1.50 -8.02
C VAL A 17 7.98 -2.70 -8.87
N CYS A 18 7.72 -2.48 -10.16
CA CYS A 18 7.25 -3.53 -11.07
C CYS A 18 8.28 -4.66 -11.24
N ASP A 19 9.55 -4.30 -11.32
CA ASP A 19 10.67 -5.22 -11.46
C ASP A 19 11.34 -5.42 -10.10
N ASN A 20 11.63 -6.68 -9.76
CA ASN A 20 12.25 -7.06 -8.49
C ASN A 20 13.78 -7.16 -8.59
N SER A 21 14.43 -6.35 -9.43
CA SER A 21 15.89 -6.26 -9.38
C SER A 21 16.29 -5.54 -8.09
N LYS A 22 17.41 -5.97 -7.50
CA LYS A 22 17.94 -5.42 -6.24
C LYS A 22 18.21 -3.90 -6.31
N TYR A 23 18.25 -3.32 -7.51
CA TYR A 23 18.65 -1.94 -7.75
C TYR A 23 17.52 -1.07 -8.32
N ASP A 24 16.32 -1.61 -8.46
CA ASP A 24 15.20 -0.86 -9.01
C ASP A 24 14.61 0.08 -7.95
N TYR A 25 14.19 1.27 -8.39
CA TYR A 25 13.58 2.27 -7.52
C TYR A 25 12.48 3.03 -8.24
N SER A 26 11.56 3.58 -7.47
CA SER A 26 10.56 4.54 -7.94
C SER A 26 10.59 5.75 -7.02
N LEU A 27 10.63 6.94 -7.62
CA LEU A 27 10.56 8.21 -6.89
C LEU A 27 9.22 8.87 -7.21
N VAL A 28 8.44 9.15 -6.16
CA VAL A 28 7.10 9.73 -6.28
C VAL A 28 6.90 10.86 -5.29
N GLY A 29 6.01 11.79 -5.63
CA GLY A 29 5.45 12.74 -4.68
C GLY A 29 4.07 12.27 -4.21
N CYS A 30 3.84 12.28 -2.90
CA CYS A 30 2.54 11.95 -2.31
C CYS A 30 1.98 13.18 -1.61
N THR A 31 0.71 13.49 -1.87
CA THR A 31 -0.03 14.56 -1.17
C THR A 31 -1.32 13.97 -0.64
N VAL A 32 -1.65 14.29 0.61
CA VAL A 32 -2.86 13.82 1.31
C VAL A 32 -3.72 15.05 1.62
N ALA A 33 -5.03 14.93 1.39
CA ALA A 33 -6.01 15.98 1.65
C ALA A 33 -7.29 15.36 2.25
N PRO A 34 -7.75 15.78 3.46
CA PRO A 34 -7.11 16.70 4.42
C PRO A 34 -5.68 16.30 4.81
N GLY A 35 -4.95 17.20 5.47
CA GLY A 35 -3.55 16.95 5.85
C GLY A 35 -3.38 15.63 6.59
N PHE A 36 -2.23 14.98 6.40
CA PHE A 36 -1.93 13.71 7.07
C PHE A 36 -1.84 13.91 8.59
N GLU A 37 -2.58 13.10 9.33
CA GLU A 37 -2.52 13.01 10.80
C GLU A 37 -2.32 11.54 11.20
N PHE A 38 -1.58 11.31 12.30
CA PHE A 38 -1.30 9.93 12.74
C PHE A 38 -2.56 9.22 13.24
N GLU A 39 -3.53 9.95 13.77
CA GLU A 39 -4.82 9.43 14.21
C GLU A 39 -5.63 8.82 13.05
N ASP A 40 -5.39 9.28 11.82
CA ASP A 40 -6.05 8.80 10.61
C ASP A 40 -5.25 7.68 9.90
N PHE A 41 -4.04 7.36 10.38
CA PHE A 41 -3.17 6.36 9.80
C PHE A 41 -3.30 5.00 10.49
N THR A 42 -3.57 3.96 9.70
CA THR A 42 -3.57 2.57 10.18
C THR A 42 -2.58 1.74 9.38
N LEU A 43 -1.57 1.19 10.07
CA LEU A 43 -0.72 0.13 9.51
C LEU A 43 -1.29 -1.23 9.89
N HIS A 44 -1.93 -1.89 8.92
CA HIS A 44 -2.56 -3.18 9.14
C HIS A 44 -1.56 -4.31 9.35
N LYS A 45 -1.92 -5.27 10.20
CA LYS A 45 -1.19 -6.54 10.34
C LYS A 45 -1.59 -7.52 9.24
N LYS A 46 -0.67 -8.41 8.87
CA LYS A 46 -0.90 -9.45 7.86
C LYS A 46 -2.11 -10.31 8.20
N ASP A 47 -2.17 -10.82 9.42
CA ASP A 47 -3.23 -11.73 9.85
C ASP A 47 -4.62 -11.08 9.81
N GLU A 48 -4.72 -9.81 10.21
CA GLU A 48 -5.97 -9.04 10.17
C GLU A 48 -6.48 -8.86 8.73
N LEU A 49 -5.56 -8.64 7.76
CA LEU A 49 -5.93 -8.54 6.36
C LEU A 49 -6.30 -9.89 5.75
N LEU A 50 -5.59 -10.97 6.11
CA LEU A 50 -5.88 -12.31 5.62
C LEU A 50 -7.23 -12.82 6.12
N GLU A 51 -7.65 -12.45 7.32
CA GLU A 51 -8.97 -12.77 7.85
C GLU A 51 -10.08 -12.06 7.06
N ARG A 52 -9.89 -10.77 6.75
CA ARG A 52 -10.91 -9.93 6.09
C ARG A 52 -10.94 -10.06 4.57
N PHE A 53 -9.79 -10.36 3.96
CA PHE A 53 -9.57 -10.32 2.51
C PHE A 53 -8.81 -11.56 2.03
N ALA A 54 -9.25 -12.74 2.47
CA ALA A 54 -8.60 -14.02 2.15
C ALA A 54 -8.39 -14.25 0.64
N GLN A 55 -9.26 -13.69 -0.21
CA GLN A 55 -9.14 -13.75 -1.67
C GLN A 55 -7.93 -13.00 -2.25
N HIS A 56 -7.29 -12.13 -1.46
CA HIS A 56 -6.12 -11.33 -1.86
C HIS A 56 -4.83 -11.80 -1.20
N ARG A 57 -4.78 -13.06 -0.74
CA ARG A 57 -3.65 -13.65 0.02
C ARG A 57 -2.28 -13.32 -0.56
N GLU A 58 -2.04 -13.61 -1.84
CA GLU A 58 -0.73 -13.41 -2.47
C GLU A 58 -0.27 -11.95 -2.42
N LEU A 59 -1.19 -11.01 -2.66
CA LEU A 59 -0.92 -9.58 -2.59
C LEU A 59 -0.63 -9.14 -1.15
N ILE A 60 -1.41 -9.64 -0.19
CA ILE A 60 -1.21 -9.33 1.23
C ILE A 60 0.13 -9.87 1.70
N GLU A 61 0.47 -11.13 1.38
CA GLU A 61 1.73 -11.76 1.78
C GLU A 61 2.95 -11.06 1.16
N SER A 62 2.85 -10.55 -0.07
CA SER A 62 3.94 -9.83 -0.74
C SER A 62 4.17 -8.40 -0.23
N LEU A 63 3.13 -7.73 0.29
CA LEU A 63 3.20 -6.32 0.72
C LEU A 63 3.20 -6.12 2.23
N THR A 64 3.11 -7.20 3.03
CA THR A 64 3.09 -7.11 4.49
C THR A 64 4.20 -7.94 5.15
N ARG A 65 4.68 -7.44 6.30
CA ARG A 65 5.60 -8.17 7.18
C ARG A 65 4.77 -9.01 8.18
N GLU A 66 5.41 -9.98 8.84
CA GLU A 66 4.78 -10.76 9.92
C GLU A 66 4.14 -9.84 10.98
#